data_AF-A0A3G9G752-F1
#
_entry.id   AF-A0A3G9G752-F1
#
_cell.length_a   1.000
_cell.length_b   1.000
_cell.length_c   1.000
_cell.angle_alpha   90.00
_cell.angle_beta   90.00
_cell.angle_gamma   90.00
#
_symmetry.space_group_name_H-M   'P 1'
#
loop_
_entity.id
_entity.type
_entity.pdbx_description
1 polymer ?
#
loop_
_entity_poly.entity_id
_entity_poly.type
_entity_poly.pdbx_seq_one_letter_code
_entity_poly.pdbx_strand_id
1 'polypeptide(L)'
;MSERASIFDDDLDLSAFDARPKPKPDKDSLRAVAEARGFPSREAVAVPAAPEPVLQRRYRTGRNRQLNLKVTDEALRRFYAVADAQGLVLGQVFEQAVEALEDKLKAEGRI
;
A
#
# COMPACT_ATOMS: atom_id res chain seq x y z
N MET A 1 5.21 -4.84 60.94
CA MET A 1 5.67 -4.95 59.54
C MET A 1 5.43 -6.38 59.12
N SER A 2 4.66 -6.62 58.06
CA SER A 2 4.37 -7.98 57.58
C SER A 2 5.55 -8.49 56.76
N GLU A 3 5.99 -9.71 57.06
CA GLU A 3 7.07 -10.39 56.34
C GLU A 3 6.67 -10.64 54.88
N ARG A 4 7.62 -10.46 53.95
CA ARG A 4 7.38 -10.65 52.51
C ARG A 4 7.45 -12.13 52.18
N ALA A 5 6.39 -12.69 51.60
CA ALA A 5 6.38 -14.08 51.14
C ALA A 5 7.48 -14.33 50.10
N SER A 6 8.19 -15.46 50.26
CA SER A 6 9.23 -15.94 49.34
C SER A 6 8.59 -16.64 48.14
N ILE A 7 9.20 -16.50 46.96
CA ILE A 7 8.76 -17.15 45.71
C ILE A 7 9.23 -18.62 45.64
N PHE A 8 10.13 -19.02 46.54
CA PHE A 8 10.72 -20.38 46.59
C PHE A 8 10.13 -21.25 47.71
N ASP A 9 9.07 -20.78 48.37
CA ASP A 9 8.32 -21.56 49.36
C ASP A 9 7.15 -22.27 48.67
N ASP A 10 7.00 -23.58 48.91
CA ASP A 10 5.97 -24.39 48.26
C ASP A 10 4.56 -24.22 48.90
N ASP A 11 4.48 -23.60 50.08
CA ASP A 11 3.22 -23.37 50.84
C ASP A 11 2.64 -21.96 50.61
N LEU A 12 2.62 -21.49 49.35
CA LEU A 12 1.96 -20.24 48.97
C LEU A 12 0.44 -20.42 48.87
N ASP A 13 -0.32 -19.81 49.79
CA ASP A 13 -1.79 -19.80 49.71
C ASP A 13 -2.29 -18.89 48.58
N LEU A 14 -2.73 -19.51 47.47
CA LEU A 14 -3.29 -18.85 46.30
C LEU A 14 -4.82 -18.75 46.35
N SER A 15 -5.47 -19.19 47.44
CA SER A 15 -6.93 -19.25 47.56
C SER A 15 -7.58 -17.86 47.47
N ALA A 16 -6.82 -16.80 47.75
CA ALA A 16 -7.27 -15.42 47.61
C ALA A 16 -7.20 -14.87 46.17
N PHE A 17 -6.58 -15.60 45.23
CA PHE A 17 -6.43 -15.22 43.83
C PHE A 17 -7.63 -15.67 42.99
N ASP A 18 -8.81 -15.14 43.29
CA ASP A 18 -10.02 -15.40 42.53
C ASP A 18 -10.49 -14.17 41.73
N ALA A 19 -11.07 -14.42 40.56
CA ALA A 19 -11.51 -13.40 39.63
C ALA A 19 -12.76 -12.68 40.17
N ARG A 20 -12.58 -11.47 40.69
CA ARG A 20 -13.70 -10.60 41.05
C ARG A 20 -14.39 -10.09 39.77
N PRO A 21 -15.72 -10.29 39.62
CA PRO A 21 -16.45 -9.77 38.47
C PRO A 21 -16.41 -8.24 38.50
N LYS A 22 -15.80 -7.64 37.48
CA LYS A 22 -15.78 -6.19 37.28
C LYS A 22 -16.66 -5.82 36.09
N PRO A 23 -17.42 -4.72 36.17
CA PRO A 23 -18.19 -4.23 35.03
C PRO A 23 -17.23 -3.86 33.91
N LYS A 24 -17.54 -4.29 32.68
CA LYS A 24 -16.77 -3.91 31.51
C LYS A 24 -17.05 -2.43 31.21
N PRO A 25 -16.02 -1.59 31.01
CA PRO A 25 -16.19 -0.21 30.61
C PRO A 25 -16.83 -0.10 29.22
N ASP A 26 -17.52 1.01 28.98
CA ASP A 26 -18.11 1.32 27.68
C ASP A 26 -17.00 1.53 26.62
N LYS A 27 -17.13 0.82 25.50
CA LYS A 27 -16.09 0.77 24.47
C LYS A 27 -15.96 2.08 23.71
N ASP A 28 -17.05 2.82 23.56
CA ASP A 28 -17.03 4.08 22.81
C ASP A 28 -16.36 5.18 23.63
N SER A 29 -16.61 5.21 24.95
CA SER A 29 -15.86 6.09 25.87
C SER A 29 -14.34 5.84 25.83
N LEU A 30 -13.92 4.57 25.77
CA LEU A 30 -12.51 4.19 25.67
C LEU A 30 -11.88 4.63 24.35
N ARG A 31 -12.61 4.48 23.24
CA ARG A 31 -12.13 4.89 21.91
C ARG A 31 -11.94 6.41 21.86
N ALA A 32 -12.88 7.19 22.38
CA ALA A 32 -12.78 8.65 22.42
C ALA A 32 -11.56 9.13 23.24
N VAL A 33 -11.30 8.51 24.40
CA VAL A 33 -10.14 8.83 25.22
C VAL A 33 -8.83 8.45 24.52
N ALA A 34 -8.78 7.29 23.86
CA ALA A 34 -7.60 6.85 23.12
C ALA A 34 -7.24 7.82 21.98
N GLU A 35 -8.23 8.24 21.20
CA GLU A 35 -8.06 9.21 20.12
C GLU A 35 -7.59 10.57 20.65
N ALA A 36 -8.22 11.08 21.71
CA ALA A 36 -7.81 12.35 22.35
C ALA A 36 -6.39 12.33 22.93
N ARG A 37 -5.86 11.13 23.24
CA ARG A 37 -4.50 10.92 23.76
C ARG A 37 -3.48 10.52 22.69
N GLY A 38 -3.86 10.55 21.41
CA GLY A 38 -2.95 10.26 20.30
C GLY A 38 -2.73 8.77 20.05
N PHE A 39 -3.67 7.91 20.46
CA PHE A 39 -3.70 6.49 20.12
C PHE A 39 -4.83 6.18 19.13
N PRO A 40 -4.76 6.65 17.87
CA PRO A 40 -5.76 6.33 16.86
C PRO A 40 -5.70 4.84 16.47
N SER A 41 -6.83 4.29 16.04
CA SER A 41 -6.88 2.94 15.50
C SER A 41 -6.00 2.81 14.26
N ARG A 42 -5.29 1.67 14.14
CA ARG A 42 -4.54 1.29 12.94
C ARG A 42 -5.36 0.43 11.97
N GLU A 43 -6.60 0.14 12.31
CA GLU A 43 -7.50 -0.56 11.38
C GLU A 43 -7.67 0.28 10.12
N ALA A 44 -7.55 -0.37 8.97
CA ALA A 44 -7.75 0.29 7.69
C ALA A 44 -9.18 0.82 7.64
N VAL A 45 -9.34 2.13 7.51
CA VAL A 45 -10.62 2.74 7.17
C VAL A 45 -11.03 2.17 5.82
N ALA A 46 -12.22 1.57 5.75
CA ALA A 46 -12.77 1.10 4.48
C ALA A 46 -12.97 2.30 3.55
N VAL A 47 -12.01 2.54 2.67
CA VAL A 47 -12.10 3.59 1.65
C VAL A 47 -13.12 3.14 0.60
N PRO A 48 -14.17 3.93 0.30
CA PRO A 48 -15.12 3.58 -0.73
C PRO A 48 -14.51 3.76 -2.13
N ALA A 49 -14.78 2.77 -2.99
CA ALA A 49 -14.49 2.65 -4.42
C ALA A 49 -13.00 2.54 -4.82
N ALA A 50 -12.65 1.35 -5.31
CA ALA A 50 -11.40 1.07 -5.98
C ALA A 50 -11.22 1.98 -7.21
N PRO A 51 -9.98 2.41 -7.53
CA PRO A 51 -9.70 3.02 -8.83
C PRO A 51 -10.13 2.07 -9.96
N GLU A 52 -10.58 2.63 -11.08
CA GLU A 52 -11.03 1.88 -12.26
C GLU A 52 -10.09 0.72 -12.58
N PRO A 53 -10.63 -0.44 -13.02
CA PRO A 53 -9.81 -1.62 -13.29
C PRO A 53 -8.82 -1.30 -14.42
N VAL A 54 -7.56 -1.08 -14.04
CA VAL A 54 -6.47 -0.95 -14.99
C VAL A 54 -6.38 -2.26 -15.74
N LEU A 55 -6.66 -2.23 -17.06
CA LEU A 55 -6.55 -3.40 -17.92
C LEU A 55 -5.14 -3.99 -17.79
N GLN A 56 -5.05 -5.14 -17.11
CA GLN A 56 -3.78 -5.72 -16.71
C GLN A 56 -3.12 -6.44 -17.89
N ARG A 57 -2.28 -5.72 -18.64
CA ARG A 57 -1.54 -6.25 -19.79
C ARG A 57 -0.31 -7.01 -19.35
N ARG A 58 -0.47 -8.30 -19.08
CA ARG A 58 0.63 -9.17 -18.65
C ARG A 58 0.81 -10.34 -19.61
N TYR A 59 1.58 -10.11 -20.66
CA TYR A 59 2.17 -11.18 -21.47
C TYR A 59 3.67 -10.92 -21.64
N ARG A 60 4.45 -12.01 -21.79
CA ARG A 60 5.91 -11.92 -21.91
C ARG A 60 6.27 -11.43 -23.30
N THR A 61 7.16 -10.43 -23.39
CA THR A 61 7.57 -9.84 -24.67
C THR A 61 9.06 -9.86 -24.96
N GLY A 62 9.89 -10.49 -24.11
CA GLY A 62 11.34 -10.59 -24.33
C GLY A 62 12.16 -9.31 -24.09
N ARG A 63 11.53 -8.17 -23.79
CA ARG A 63 12.20 -6.91 -23.46
C ARG A 63 12.79 -6.97 -22.05
N ASN A 64 14.12 -6.95 -21.93
CA ASN A 64 14.85 -7.15 -20.67
C ASN A 64 15.80 -5.98 -20.30
N ARG A 65 15.91 -4.95 -21.14
CA ARG A 65 16.71 -3.75 -20.87
C ARG A 65 15.84 -2.67 -20.22
N GLN A 66 16.33 -2.07 -19.15
CA GLN A 66 15.64 -0.99 -18.43
C GLN A 66 16.06 0.38 -18.98
N LEU A 67 15.08 1.26 -19.19
CA LEU A 67 15.28 2.65 -19.55
C LEU A 67 14.67 3.53 -18.46
N ASN A 68 15.49 4.32 -17.77
CA ASN A 68 15.04 5.19 -16.69
C ASN A 68 14.77 6.60 -17.21
N LEU A 69 13.50 7.01 -17.24
CA LEU A 69 13.09 8.36 -17.60
C LEU A 69 12.31 9.01 -16.46
N LYS A 70 12.49 10.33 -16.34
CA LYS A 70 11.55 11.22 -15.66
C LYS A 70 10.70 11.89 -16.72
N VAL A 71 9.39 11.85 -16.57
CA VAL A 71 8.43 12.44 -17.51
C VAL A 71 7.47 13.34 -16.76
N THR A 72 6.79 14.24 -17.47
CA THR A 72 5.69 15.01 -16.90
C THR A 72 4.45 14.13 -16.70
N ASP A 73 3.56 14.52 -15.77
CA ASP A 73 2.31 13.79 -15.51
C ASP A 73 1.41 13.69 -16.75
N GLU A 74 1.46 14.70 -17.62
CA GLU A 74 0.72 14.70 -18.87
C GLU A 74 1.27 13.67 -19.86
N ALA A 75 2.60 13.62 -20.04
CA ALA A 75 3.23 12.64 -20.91
C ALA A 75 2.98 11.21 -20.40
N LEU A 76 3.05 11.01 -19.08
CA LEU A 76 2.75 9.74 -18.44
C LEU A 76 1.32 9.27 -18.77
N ARG A 77 0.32 10.12 -18.53
CA ARG A 77 -1.09 9.78 -18.81
C ARG A 77 -1.34 9.47 -20.27
N ARG A 78 -0.83 10.30 -21.19
CA ARG A 78 -0.98 10.07 -22.64
C ARG A 78 -0.35 8.76 -23.07
N PHE A 79 0.83 8.43 -22.53
CA PHE A 79 1.53 7.18 -22.87
C PHE A 79 0.76 5.94 -22.42
N TYR A 80 0.22 5.94 -21.19
CA TYR A 80 -0.68 4.88 -20.73
C TYR A 80 -1.94 4.78 -21.59
N ALA A 81 -2.59 5.90 -21.90
CA ALA A 81 -3.81 5.90 -22.73
C ALA A 81 -3.58 5.29 -24.13
N VAL A 82 -2.44 5.57 -24.76
CA VAL A 82 -2.06 4.96 -26.05
C VAL A 82 -1.89 3.45 -25.90
N ALA A 83 -1.19 3.01 -24.85
CA ALA A 83 -1.04 1.60 -24.56
C ALA A 83 -2.40 0.92 -24.34
N ASP A 84 -3.31 1.62 -23.67
CA ASP A 84 -4.65 1.15 -23.34
C ASP A 84 -5.52 0.97 -24.58
N ALA A 85 -5.53 1.96 -25.45
CA ALA A 85 -6.27 1.91 -26.72
C ALA A 85 -5.80 0.76 -27.63
N GLN A 86 -4.51 0.42 -27.62
CA GLN A 86 -3.95 -0.61 -28.49
C GLN A 86 -3.86 -2.00 -27.84
N GLY A 87 -4.12 -2.10 -26.54
CA GLY A 87 -3.94 -3.36 -25.80
C GLY A 87 -2.48 -3.82 -25.69
N LEU A 88 -1.51 -2.91 -25.87
CA LEU A 88 -0.08 -3.23 -25.89
C LEU A 88 0.60 -2.95 -24.54
N VAL A 89 1.66 -3.70 -24.25
CA VAL A 89 2.53 -3.39 -23.09
C VAL A 89 3.37 -2.14 -23.37
N LEU A 90 3.74 -1.41 -22.31
CA LEU A 90 4.47 -0.14 -22.41
C LEU A 90 5.74 -0.22 -23.27
N GLY A 91 6.49 -1.32 -23.18
CA GLY A 91 7.70 -1.50 -23.98
C GLY A 91 7.44 -1.58 -25.50
N GLN A 92 6.31 -2.12 -25.93
CA GLN A 92 5.92 -2.14 -27.36
C GLN A 92 5.60 -0.74 -27.84
N VAL A 93 4.78 -0.03 -27.06
CA VAL A 93 4.39 1.35 -27.38
C VAL A 93 5.61 2.26 -27.43
N PHE A 94 6.59 2.03 -26.55
CA PHE A 94 7.84 2.77 -26.56
C PHE A 94 8.63 2.56 -27.86
N GLU A 95 8.81 1.32 -28.32
CA GLU A 95 9.51 1.02 -29.58
C GLU A 95 8.82 1.68 -30.79
N GLN A 96 7.49 1.59 -30.88
CA GLN A 96 6.72 2.25 -31.93
C GLN A 96 6.84 3.78 -31.86
N ALA A 97 6.86 4.35 -30.66
CA ALA A 97 7.04 5.79 -30.48
C ALA A 97 8.44 6.25 -30.91
N VAL A 98 9.46 5.43 -30.68
CA VAL A 98 10.83 5.69 -31.16
C VAL A 98 10.89 5.64 -32.68
N GLU A 99 10.34 4.58 -33.31
CA GLU A 99 10.30 4.44 -34.77
C GLU A 99 9.57 5.63 -35.43
N ALA A 100 8.39 6.00 -34.92
CA ALA A 100 7.64 7.14 -35.43
C ALA A 100 8.39 8.48 -35.25
N LEU A 101 9.16 8.62 -34.17
CA LEU A 101 10.00 9.80 -33.95
C LEU A 101 11.20 9.82 -34.92
N GLU A 102 11.86 8.68 -35.15
CA GLU A 102 12.96 8.57 -36.10
C GLU A 102 12.52 8.90 -37.52
N ASP A 103 11.39 8.37 -37.96
CA ASP A 103 10.85 8.64 -39.30
C ASP A 103 10.51 10.12 -39.49
N LYS A 104 9.93 10.74 -38.46
CA LYS A 104 9.69 12.18 -38.45
C LYS A 104 11.00 12.97 -38.57
N LEU A 105 12.03 12.59 -37.83
CA LEU A 105 13.32 13.29 -37.86
C LEU A 105 14.08 13.10 -39.18
N LYS A 106 14.00 11.91 -39.80
CA LYS A 106 14.54 11.65 -41.15
C LYS A 106 13.83 12.51 -42.20
N ALA A 107 12.50 12.61 -42.13
CA ALA A 107 11.73 13.48 -43.02
C ALA A 107 12.09 14.97 -42.86
N GLU A 108 12.45 15.39 -41.64
CA GLU A 108 12.95 16.74 -41.34
C GLU A 108 14.45 16.92 -41.68
N GLY A 109 15.17 15.87 -42.11
CA GLY A 109 16.60 15.89 -42.41
C GLY A 109 17.49 16.11 -41.17
N ARG A 110 16.99 15.77 -39.99
CA ARG A 110 17.69 15.99 -38.70
C ARG A 110 18.53 14.80 -38.27
N ILE A 111 18.25 13.62 -38.83
CA ILE A 111 19.03 12.39 -38.72
C ILE A 111 19.02 11.64 -40.06
#